data_AF-A0A3D0V4E1-F1
#
_entry.id   AF-A0A3D0V4E1-F1
#
_cell.length_a   1.000
_cell.length_b   1.000
_cell.length_c   1.000
_cell.angle_alpha   90.00
_cell.angle_beta   90.00
_cell.angle_gamma   90.00
#
_symmetry.space_group_name_H-M   'P 1'
#
loop_
_entity.id
_entity.type
_entity.pdbx_description
1 polymer ?
#
loop_
_entity_poly.entity_id
_entity_poly.type
_entity_poly.pdbx_seq_one_letter_code
_entity_poly.pdbx_strand_id
1 'polypeptide(L)' 'AGIGCASDAAKAMELGCDGVLMNSAIANAADPVLMASAMKHAVIAGRESFLAGRMMKKAYASASSPMENLI' A
#
# COMPACT_ATOMS: atom_id res chain seq x y z
N ALA A 1 -10.00 15.70 2.06
CA ALA A 1 -8.68 15.65 2.74
C ALA A 1 -8.75 14.53 3.77
N GLY A 2 -8.22 13.35 3.44
CA GLY A 2 -8.31 12.12 4.25
C GLY A 2 -8.13 10.88 3.38
N ILE A 3 -8.01 9.70 3.99
CA ILE A 3 -8.01 8.39 3.31
C ILE A 3 -9.40 8.19 2.71
N GLY A 4 -9.49 8.07 1.38
CA GLY A 4 -10.76 7.90 0.67
C GLY A 4 -11.00 6.45 0.23
N CYS A 5 -9.93 5.69 0.00
CA CYS A 5 -10.00 4.29 -0.41
C CYS A 5 -8.86 3.47 0.20
N ALA A 6 -8.96 2.15 0.07
CA ALA A 6 -7.99 1.20 0.63
C ALA A 6 -6.56 1.46 0.14
N SER A 7 -6.36 1.89 -1.12
CA SER A 7 -5.02 2.19 -1.63
C SER A 7 -4.36 3.39 -0.95
N ASP A 8 -5.13 4.37 -0.47
CA ASP A 8 -4.58 5.50 0.28
C ASP A 8 -4.04 5.04 1.63
N ALA A 9 -4.78 4.14 2.30
CA ALA A 9 -4.36 3.54 3.56
C ALA A 9 -3.09 2.71 3.38
N ALA A 10 -3.03 1.86 2.35
CA ALA A 10 -1.83 1.10 2.03
C ALA A 10 -0.63 2.02 1.79
N LYS A 11 -0.81 3.09 1.01
CA LYS A 11 0.25 4.04 0.69
C LYS A 11 0.75 4.82 1.90
N ALA A 12 -0.12 5.18 2.83
CA ALA A 12 0.30 5.78 4.10
C ALA A 12 1.19 4.82 4.90
N MET A 13 0.80 3.54 5.00
CA MET A 13 1.61 2.54 5.70
C MET A 13 2.94 2.26 4.99
N GLU A 14 2.97 2.24 3.65
CA GLU A 14 4.20 2.11 2.86
C GLU A 14 5.20 3.25 3.08
N LEU A 15 4.72 4.44 3.48
CA LEU A 15 5.56 5.59 3.80
C LEU A 15 6.17 5.52 5.21
N GLY A 16 5.82 4.50 6.00
CA GLY A 16 6.34 4.28 7.35
C GLY A 16 5.45 4.85 8.45
N CYS A 17 4.18 5.16 8.18
CA CYS A 17 3.24 5.51 9.25
C CYS A 17 3.05 4.33 10.22
N ASP A 18 2.87 4.64 11.51
CA ASP A 18 2.59 3.63 12.54
C ASP A 18 1.13 3.16 12.52
N GLY A 19 0.23 3.98 11.98
CA GLY A 19 -1.16 3.63 11.82
C GLY A 19 -1.92 4.68 11.01
N VAL A 20 -3.18 4.39 10.73
CA VAL A 20 -4.09 5.25 9.99
C VAL A 20 -5.43 5.35 10.71
N LEU A 21 -5.94 6.58 10.82
CA LEU A 21 -7.26 6.88 11.38
C LEU A 21 -8.20 7.27 10.25
N MET A 22 -9.37 6.62 10.17
CA MET A 22 -10.39 6.90 9.17
C MET A 22 -11.79 6.69 9.74
N ASN A 23 -12.77 7.40 9.19
CA ASN A 23 -14.18 7.24 9.53
C ASN A 23 -15.06 7.28 8.27
N SER A 24 -15.13 8.44 7.61
CA SER A 24 -16.04 8.67 6.48
C SER A 24 -15.85 7.70 5.31
N ALA A 25 -14.63 7.22 5.07
CA ALA A 25 -14.38 6.26 3.98
C ALA A 25 -15.05 4.90 4.20
N ILE A 26 -15.20 4.47 5.46
CA ILE A 26 -15.93 3.24 5.81
C ILE A 26 -17.42 3.57 5.95
N ALA A 27 -17.76 4.63 6.69
CA ALA A 27 -19.14 4.97 7.02
C ALA A 27 -20.00 5.35 5.80
N ASN A 28 -19.40 5.98 4.78
CA ASN A 28 -20.09 6.40 3.56
C ASN A 28 -19.89 5.43 2.38
N ALA A 29 -19.29 4.25 2.60
CA ALA A 29 -19.17 3.24 1.56
C ALA A 29 -20.52 2.60 1.24
N ALA A 30 -20.71 2.15 -0.01
CA ALA A 30 -21.90 1.40 -0.40
C ALA A 30 -22.06 0.09 0.39
N ASP A 31 -20.94 -0.56 0.69
CA ASP A 31 -20.85 -1.69 1.63
C ASP A 31 -19.78 -1.38 2.69
N PRO A 32 -20.18 -0.88 3.88
CA PRO A 32 -19.26 -0.53 4.96
C PRO A 32 -18.48 -1.71 5.52
N VAL A 33 -19.09 -2.90 5.58
CA VAL A 33 -18.44 -4.09 6.17
C VAL A 33 -17.35 -4.59 5.23
N LEU A 34 -17.64 -4.64 3.93
CA LEU A 34 -16.65 -4.97 2.92
C LEU A 34 -15.53 -3.92 2.87
N MET A 35 -15.86 -2.63 2.95
CA MET A 35 -14.86 -1.57 2.99
C MET A 35 -13.96 -1.66 4.23
N ALA A 36 -14.52 -1.96 5.41
CA ALA A 36 -13.73 -2.17 6.63
C ALA A 36 -12.74 -3.34 6.46
N SER A 37 -13.17 -4.45 5.84
CA SER A 37 -12.30 -5.58 5.51
C SER A 37 -11.18 -5.18 4.55
N ALA A 38 -11.52 -4.44 3.49
CA ALA A 38 -10.55 -3.92 2.52
C ALA A 38 -9.51 -2.99 3.17
N MET A 39 -9.96 -2.08 4.04
CA MET A 39 -9.07 -1.17 4.78
C MET A 39 -8.13 -1.93 5.72
N LYS A 40 -8.63 -2.95 6.43
CA LYS A 40 -7.79 -3.82 7.27
C LYS A 40 -6.67 -4.46 6.46
N HIS A 41 -7.00 -5.08 5.32
CA HIS A 41 -5.99 -5.72 4.48
C HIS A 41 -5.00 -4.71 3.89
N ALA A 42 -5.46 -3.52 3.49
CA ALA A 42 -4.59 -2.48 2.98
C ALA A 42 -3.57 -2.00 4.02
N VAL A 43 -3.97 -1.84 5.28
CA VAL A 43 -3.07 -1.42 6.36
C VAL A 43 -2.00 -2.48 6.61
N ILE A 44 -2.41 -3.74 6.70
CA ILE A 44 -1.49 -4.87 6.91
C ILE A 44 -0.51 -4.97 5.74
N ALA A 45 -1.02 -5.03 4.50
CA ALA A 45 -0.20 -5.14 3.30
C ALA A 45 0.77 -3.96 3.14
N GLY A 46 0.31 -2.74 3.41
CA GLY A 46 1.17 -1.55 3.34
C GLY A 46 2.27 -1.57 4.40
N ARG A 47 1.99 -2.05 5.62
CA ARG A 47 3.00 -2.17 6.68
C ARG A 47 4.00 -3.29 6.36
N GLU A 48 3.52 -4.43 5.86
CA GLU A 48 4.38 -5.51 5.40
C GLU A 48 5.28 -5.06 4.24
N SER A 49 4.74 -4.29 3.29
CA SER A 49 5.50 -3.70 2.17
C SER A 49 6.59 -2.72 2.65
N PHE A 50 6.31 -1.91 3.67
CA PHE A 50 7.31 -1.05 4.31
C PHE A 50 8.44 -1.88 4.95
N LEU A 51 8.08 -2.90 5.74
CA LEU A 51 9.05 -3.76 6.42
C LEU A 51 9.86 -4.63 5.46
N ALA A 52 9.27 -5.05 4.34
CA ALA A 52 9.92 -5.85 3.32
C ALA A 52 10.98 -5.06 2.52
N GLY A 53 10.99 -3.73 2.60
CA GLY A 53 11.92 -2.89 1.85
C GLY A 53 11.61 -2.90 0.36
N ARG A 54 10.49 -2.25 -0.02
CA ARG A 54 10.04 -2.15 -1.42
C ARG A 54 11.16 -1.72 -2.38
N MET A 55 11.12 -2.25 -3.61
CA MET A 55 12.03 -1.87 -4.67
C MET A 55 11.95 -0.36 -4.96
N MET A 56 13.10 0.31 -5.01
CA MET A 56 13.20 1.71 -5.36
C MET A 56 12.66 1.94 -6.79
N LYS A 57 11.75 2.90 -6.97
CA LYS A 57 11.35 3.35 -8.30
C LYS A 57 12.57 3.96 -8.99
N LYS A 58 13.09 3.30 -10.02
CA LYS A 58 14.10 3.87 -10.91
C LYS A 58 13.41 4.80 -11.90
N ALA A 59 13.97 5.99 -12.14
CA ALA A 59 13.48 6.93 -13.15
C ALA A 59 13.70 6.42 -14.60
N TYR A 60 14.61 5.46 -14.76
CA TYR A 60 14.96 4.83 -16.02
C TYR A 60 14.77 3.31 -15.91
N ALA A 61 14.20 2.71 -16.95
CA ALA A 61 14.08 1.27 -17.06
C ALA A 61 15.48 0.64 -17.22
N SER A 62 16.03 0.14 -16.13
CA SER A 62 17.18 -0.76 -16.12
C SER A 62 16.62 -2.16 -15.91
N ALA A 63 16.96 -3.08 -16.82
CA ALA A 63 16.55 -4.47 -16.72
C ALA A 63 16.83 -4.99 -15.30
N SER A 64 15.79 -5.45 -14.61
CA SER A 64 15.88 -5.94 -13.22
C SER A 64 16.50 -7.33 -13.12
N SER A 65 16.69 -7.99 -14.26
CA SER A 65 17.36 -9.29 -14.38
C SER A 65 18.83 -9.07 -14.74
N PRO A 66 19.79 -9.58 -13.95
CA PRO A 66 21.18 -9.60 -14.36
C PRO A 66 21.30 -10.50 -15.60
N MET A 67 21.57 -9.94 -16.77
CA MET A 67 21.99 -10.71 -17.95
C MET A 67 23.47 -11.12 -17.86
N GLU A 68 23.98 -11.32 -16.64
CA GLU A 68 25.40 -11.57 -16.35
C GLU A 68 25.76 -13.06 -16.39
N ASN A 69 24.82 -13.96 -16.69
CA ASN A 69 25.07 -15.40 -16.82
C ASN A 69 24.38 -16.02 -18.05
N LEU A 70 24.41 -15.35 -19.21
CA LEU A 70 24.36 -16.08 -20.48
C LEU A 70 25.79 -16.27 -20.96
N ILE A 71 26.43 -17.35 -20.50
CA ILE A 71 27.57 -17.97 -21.18
C ILE A 71 27.05 -19.27 -21.81
#